data_AF-A0A147JAA3-F1
#
_entry.id   AF-A0A147JAA3-F1
#
_cell.length_a   1.000
_cell.length_b   1.000
_cell.length_c   1.000
_cell.angle_alpha   90.00
_cell.angle_beta   90.00
_cell.angle_gamma   90.00
#
_symmetry.space_group_name_H-M   'P 1'
#
loop_
_entity.id
_entity.type
_entity.pdbx_description
1 polymer ?
#
loop_
_entity_poly.entity_id
_entity_poly.type
_entity_poly.pdbx_seq_one_letter_code
_entity_poly.pdbx_strand_id
1 'polypeptide(L)'
;MPEGRHIDPDVRDQRAARALALEEETRSDRALRADRFVEDWTRHARRAAAFDRNGERWRGDEVREAMTGMAKSLERDPQLESLLRNRVKELGIRSSGGASLSHDLQNWLGLSRGRGLGR
;
A
#
# COMPACT_ATOMS: atom_id res chain seq x y z
N MET A 1 52.93 -31.18 1.70
CA MET A 1 52.30 -30.27 2.68
C MET A 1 51.20 -29.49 1.94
N PRO A 2 49.92 -29.49 2.37
CA PRO A 2 48.84 -28.85 1.61
C PRO A 2 48.72 -27.36 1.94
N GLU A 3 48.61 -26.51 0.91
CA GLU A 3 48.34 -25.07 1.05
C GLU A 3 46.88 -24.82 1.43
N GLY A 4 46.69 -24.06 2.51
CA GLY A 4 45.38 -23.61 2.98
C GLY A 4 44.78 -22.61 2.00
N ARG A 5 43.58 -22.92 1.51
CA ARG A 5 42.70 -21.99 0.79
C ARG A 5 42.47 -20.74 1.65
N HIS A 6 43.24 -19.68 1.40
CA HIS A 6 42.95 -18.34 1.89
C HIS A 6 41.67 -17.87 1.18
N ILE A 7 40.57 -17.82 1.92
CA ILE A 7 39.32 -17.21 1.44
C ILE A 7 39.45 -15.73 1.81
N ASP A 8 39.71 -14.90 0.81
CA ASP A 8 39.93 -13.46 0.98
C ASP A 8 38.72 -12.80 1.69
N PRO A 9 38.94 -12.06 2.79
CA PRO A 9 37.87 -11.39 3.53
C PRO A 9 37.18 -10.27 2.71
N ASP A 10 37.87 -9.69 1.72
CA ASP A 10 37.37 -8.63 0.83
C ASP A 10 36.18 -9.07 -0.04
N VAL A 11 36.18 -10.31 -0.53
CA VAL A 11 35.08 -10.82 -1.37
C VAL A 11 33.80 -11.02 -0.56
N ARG A 12 33.92 -11.32 0.74
CA ARG A 12 32.77 -11.49 1.64
C ARG A 12 32.16 -10.14 2.01
N ASP A 13 33.01 -9.13 2.23
CA ASP A 13 32.61 -7.75 2.51
C ASP A 13 31.89 -7.11 1.31
N GLN A 14 32.42 -7.26 0.09
CA GLN A 14 31.77 -6.75 -1.12
C GLN A 14 30.43 -7.44 -1.42
N ARG A 15 30.29 -8.74 -1.12
CA ARG A 15 29.00 -9.44 -1.24
C ARG A 15 28.00 -8.99 -0.18
N ALA A 16 28.44 -8.74 1.04
CA ALA A 16 27.61 -8.22 2.11
C ALA A 16 27.14 -6.79 1.80
N ALA A 17 28.02 -5.92 1.30
CA ALA A 17 27.69 -4.57 0.88
C ALA A 17 26.71 -4.54 -0.30
N ARG A 18 26.90 -5.42 -1.30
CA ARG A 18 25.95 -5.55 -2.43
C ARG A 18 24.60 -6.11 -2.00
N ALA A 19 24.57 -7.07 -1.07
CA ALA A 19 23.32 -7.58 -0.52
C ALA A 19 22.57 -6.47 0.22
N LEU A 20 23.26 -5.72 1.08
CA LEU A 20 22.68 -4.60 1.82
C LEU A 20 22.14 -3.50 0.88
N ALA A 21 22.90 -3.11 -0.15
CA ALA A 21 22.46 -2.11 -1.12
C ALA A 21 21.21 -2.55 -1.90
N LEU A 22 21.13 -3.83 -2.28
CA LEU A 22 19.95 -4.39 -2.94
C LEU A 22 18.74 -4.42 -2.00
N GLU A 23 18.95 -4.72 -0.72
CA GLU A 23 17.92 -4.68 0.32
C GLU A 23 17.39 -3.25 0.55
N GLU A 24 18.27 -2.25 0.51
CA GLU A 24 17.90 -0.83 0.65
C GLU A 24 17.11 -0.29 -0.56
N GLU A 25 17.52 -0.64 -1.78
CA GLU A 25 16.76 -0.31 -3.01
C GLU A 25 15.35 -0.93 -2.94
N THR A 26 15.27 -2.20 -2.54
CA THR A 26 14.00 -2.92 -2.38
C THR A 26 13.13 -2.30 -1.29
N ARG A 27 13.74 -1.79 -0.20
CA ARG A 27 13.00 -1.10 0.87
C ARG A 27 12.48 0.27 0.41
N SER A 28 13.28 1.00 -0.37
CA SER A 28 12.92 2.30 -0.93
C SER A 28 11.80 2.19 -1.95
N ASP A 29 11.88 1.22 -2.88
CA ASP A 29 10.83 0.90 -3.84
C ASP A 29 9.51 0.51 -3.14
N ARG A 30 9.59 -0.29 -2.05
CA ARG A 30 8.43 -0.65 -1.24
C ARG A 30 7.80 0.56 -0.53
N ALA A 31 8.60 1.47 0.02
CA ALA A 31 8.09 2.70 0.61
C ALA A 31 7.41 3.60 -0.44
N LEU A 32 8.02 3.75 -1.62
CA LEU A 32 7.44 4.48 -2.75
C LEU A 32 6.09 3.88 -3.20
N ARG A 33 5.95 2.56 -3.25
CA ARG A 33 4.66 1.91 -3.54
C ARG A 33 3.61 2.23 -2.48
N ALA A 34 3.98 2.26 -1.21
CA ALA A 34 3.07 2.64 -0.12
C ALA A 34 2.63 4.11 -0.23
N ASP A 35 3.57 5.04 -0.42
CA ASP A 35 3.27 6.45 -0.64
C ASP A 35 2.34 6.68 -1.84
N ARG A 36 2.67 6.05 -2.97
CA ARG A 36 1.83 6.11 -4.17
C ARG A 36 0.44 5.55 -3.93
N PHE A 37 0.32 4.44 -3.20
CA PHE A 37 -0.97 3.87 -2.84
C PHE A 37 -1.81 4.85 -2.02
N VAL A 38 -1.21 5.50 -1.02
CA VAL A 38 -1.91 6.50 -0.18
C VAL A 38 -2.37 7.68 -1.02
N GLU A 39 -1.52 8.18 -1.91
CA GLU A 39 -1.84 9.28 -2.82
C GLU A 39 -2.99 8.90 -3.78
N ASP A 40 -2.86 7.75 -4.45
CA ASP A 40 -3.88 7.21 -5.35
C ASP A 40 -5.20 7.03 -4.60
N TRP A 41 -5.20 6.37 -3.44
CA TRP A 41 -6.40 6.13 -2.66
C TRP A 41 -7.11 7.42 -2.28
N THR A 42 -6.37 8.38 -1.72
CA THR A 42 -6.90 9.68 -1.29
C THR A 42 -7.45 10.49 -2.47
N ARG A 43 -6.79 10.42 -3.63
CA ARG A 43 -7.24 11.09 -4.86
C ARG A 43 -8.56 10.50 -5.36
N HIS A 44 -8.69 9.17 -5.39
CA HIS A 44 -9.93 8.50 -5.78
C HIS A 44 -11.05 8.78 -4.77
N ALA A 45 -10.77 8.74 -3.45
CA ALA A 45 -11.74 9.07 -2.42
C ALA A 45 -12.34 10.48 -2.60
N ARG A 46 -11.48 11.48 -2.89
CA ARG A 46 -11.92 12.87 -3.17
C ARG A 46 -12.77 12.96 -4.43
N ARG A 47 -12.41 12.23 -5.49
CA ARG A 47 -13.19 12.17 -6.75
C ARG A 47 -14.55 11.52 -6.54
N ALA A 48 -14.60 10.39 -5.84
CA ALA A 48 -15.86 9.72 -5.48
C ALA A 48 -16.78 10.67 -4.70
N ALA A 49 -16.25 11.35 -3.68
CA ALA A 49 -17.01 12.34 -2.91
C ALA A 49 -17.48 13.54 -3.76
N ALA A 50 -16.67 13.99 -4.73
CA ALA A 50 -17.09 15.03 -5.67
C ALA A 50 -18.26 14.58 -6.56
N PHE A 51 -18.19 13.36 -7.11
CA PHE A 51 -19.27 12.80 -7.91
C PHE A 51 -20.55 12.56 -7.10
N ASP A 52 -20.42 12.11 -5.86
CA ASP A 52 -21.57 11.96 -4.96
C ASP A 52 -22.27 13.31 -4.71
N ARG A 53 -21.50 14.38 -4.48
CA ARG A 53 -22.05 15.75 -4.31
C ARG A 53 -22.71 16.29 -5.57
N ASN A 54 -22.19 15.94 -6.75
CA ASN A 54 -22.76 16.34 -8.03
C ASN A 54 -23.95 15.46 -8.47
N GLY A 55 -24.27 14.39 -7.74
CA GLY A 55 -25.29 13.42 -8.13
C GLY A 55 -24.86 12.47 -9.25
N GLU A 56 -23.58 12.46 -9.63
CA GLU A 56 -23.00 11.64 -10.70
C GLU A 56 -22.69 10.21 -10.19
N ARG A 57 -23.73 9.51 -9.73
CA ARG A 57 -23.62 8.19 -9.05
C ARG A 57 -22.81 7.16 -9.83
N TRP A 58 -22.98 7.10 -11.16
CA TRP A 58 -22.25 6.15 -12.01
C TRP A 58 -20.74 6.43 -12.03
N ARG A 59 -20.32 7.71 -12.08
CA ARG A 59 -18.90 8.08 -12.01
C ARG A 59 -18.33 7.82 -10.63
N GLY A 60 -19.13 8.05 -9.58
CA GLY A 60 -18.78 7.68 -8.22
C GLY A 60 -18.49 6.19 -8.09
N ASP A 61 -19.33 5.34 -8.69
CA ASP A 61 -19.16 3.89 -8.62
C ASP A 61 -17.93 3.39 -9.39
N GLU A 62 -17.65 3.91 -10.59
CA GLU A 62 -16.44 3.58 -11.36
C GLU A 62 -15.16 3.87 -10.55
N VAL A 63 -15.12 5.01 -9.87
CA VAL A 63 -13.99 5.36 -8.98
C VAL A 63 -13.89 4.39 -7.79
N ARG A 64 -15.02 3.97 -7.22
CA ARG A 64 -15.07 3.01 -6.11
C ARG A 64 -14.67 1.60 -6.55
N GLU A 65 -14.94 1.22 -7.79
CA GLU A 65 -14.45 -0.03 -8.38
C GLU A 65 -12.93 -0.01 -8.52
N ALA A 66 -12.34 1.08 -8.99
CA ALA A 66 -10.89 1.25 -9.02
C ALA A 66 -10.27 1.13 -7.62
N MET A 67 -10.87 1.78 -6.61
CA MET A 67 -10.45 1.66 -5.21
C MET A 67 -10.62 0.23 -4.67
N THR A 68 -11.65 -0.49 -5.11
CA THR A 68 -11.84 -1.91 -4.76
C THR A 68 -10.70 -2.77 -5.34
N GLY A 69 -10.27 -2.48 -6.57
CA GLY A 69 -9.09 -3.12 -7.18
C GLY A 69 -7.81 -2.86 -6.39
N MET A 70 -7.61 -1.62 -5.92
CA MET A 70 -6.49 -1.28 -5.04
C MET A 70 -6.55 -2.02 -3.70
N ALA A 71 -7.71 -2.09 -3.05
CA ALA A 71 -7.84 -2.84 -1.80
C ALA A 71 -7.54 -4.33 -1.98
N LYS A 72 -7.92 -4.93 -3.11
CA LYS A 72 -7.60 -6.32 -3.46
C LYS A 72 -6.12 -6.55 -3.75
N SER A 73 -5.39 -5.55 -4.27
CA SER A 73 -3.95 -5.71 -4.48
C SER A 73 -3.19 -5.81 -3.16
N LEU A 74 -3.70 -5.24 -2.07
CA LEU A 74 -3.13 -5.41 -0.72
C LEU A 74 -3.30 -6.83 -0.18
N GLU A 75 -4.40 -7.51 -0.49
CA GLU A 75 -4.57 -8.92 -0.11
C GLU A 75 -3.49 -9.82 -0.74
N ARG A 76 -2.95 -9.41 -1.89
CA ARG A 76 -1.88 -10.11 -2.61
C ARG A 76 -0.49 -9.64 -2.21
N ASP A 77 -0.36 -8.51 -1.53
CA ASP A 77 0.90 -7.90 -1.11
C ASP A 77 0.90 -7.63 0.40
N PRO A 78 1.19 -8.66 1.22
CA PRO A 78 1.20 -8.53 2.69
C PRO A 78 2.30 -7.58 3.20
N GLN A 79 3.35 -7.34 2.41
CA GLN A 79 4.40 -6.39 2.78
C GLN A 79 3.92 -4.95 2.62
N LEU A 80 3.28 -4.63 1.49
CA LEU A 80 2.64 -3.34 1.28
C LEU A 80 1.53 -3.09 2.30
N GLU A 81 0.72 -4.12 2.62
CA GLU A 81 -0.31 -4.02 3.65
C GLU A 81 0.29 -3.63 5.01
N SER A 82 1.40 -4.25 5.40
CA SER A 82 2.10 -3.96 6.65
C SER A 82 2.62 -2.52 6.72
N LEU A 83 3.14 -1.98 5.61
CA LEU A 83 3.60 -0.59 5.53
C LEU A 83 2.43 0.39 5.64
N LEU A 84 1.35 0.14 4.92
CA LEU A 84 0.16 0.97 4.93
C LEU A 84 -0.59 0.90 6.26
N ARG A 85 -0.50 -0.21 7.00
CA ARG A 85 -1.13 -0.33 8.33
C ARG A 85 -0.60 0.71 9.32
N ASN A 86 0.68 1.08 9.23
CA ASN A 86 1.27 2.17 10.01
C ASN A 86 0.75 3.56 9.58
N ARG A 87 0.24 3.66 8.34
CA ARG A 87 -0.22 4.89 7.68
C ARG A 87 -1.73 4.92 7.45
N VAL A 88 -2.49 4.04 8.11
CA VAL A 88 -3.94 3.91 7.90
C VAL A 88 -4.71 5.21 8.18
N LYS A 89 -4.19 6.02 9.10
CA LYS A 89 -4.74 7.35 9.42
C LYS A 89 -4.67 8.30 8.21
N GLU A 90 -3.64 8.18 7.37
CA GLU A 90 -3.46 9.01 6.17
C GLU A 90 -4.45 8.63 5.07
N LEU A 91 -4.90 7.36 5.04
CA LEU A 91 -5.94 6.87 4.15
C LEU A 91 -7.36 7.36 4.54
N GLY A 92 -7.49 8.08 5.66
CA GLY A 92 -8.78 8.59 6.15
C GLY A 92 -9.72 7.50 6.68
N ILE A 93 -9.19 6.30 6.94
CA ILE A 93 -9.92 5.15 7.48
C ILE A 93 -9.49 4.86 8.90
N ARG A 94 -10.44 4.42 9.73
CA ARG A 94 -10.13 3.87 11.04
C ARG A 94 -9.82 2.39 10.87
N SER A 95 -8.59 1.98 11.20
CA SER A 95 -8.29 0.55 11.27
C SER A 95 -9.05 -0.08 12.43
N SER A 96 -9.67 -1.23 12.17
CA SER A 96 -10.40 -1.99 13.17
C SER A 96 -9.48 -2.74 14.15
N GLY A 97 -8.15 -2.65 13.97
CA GLY A 97 -7.15 -3.28 14.83
C GLY A 97 -7.04 -4.80 14.68
N GLY A 98 -8.14 -5.49 14.38
CA GLY A 98 -8.22 -6.96 14.21
C GLY A 98 -8.40 -7.47 12.78
N ALA A 99 -8.88 -6.64 11.83
CA ALA A 99 -9.05 -7.02 10.43
C ALA A 99 -7.83 -6.63 9.57
N SER A 100 -7.67 -7.25 8.40
CA SER A 100 -6.67 -6.83 7.41
C SER A 100 -7.00 -5.43 6.89
N LEU A 101 -5.98 -4.64 6.55
CA LEU A 101 -6.21 -3.28 6.04
C LEU A 101 -7.00 -3.31 4.72
N SER A 102 -6.75 -4.30 3.87
CA SER A 102 -7.56 -4.62 2.70
C SER A 102 -9.05 -4.72 3.02
N HIS A 103 -9.42 -5.41 4.10
CA HIS A 103 -10.81 -5.56 4.53
C HIS A 103 -11.38 -4.23 5.08
N ASP A 104 -10.60 -3.50 5.87
CA ASP A 104 -10.99 -2.17 6.38
C ASP A 104 -11.30 -1.19 5.23
N LEU A 105 -10.48 -1.20 4.18
CA LEU A 105 -10.66 -0.41 2.96
C LEU A 105 -11.93 -0.81 2.19
N GLN A 106 -12.17 -2.10 2.02
CA GLN A 106 -13.38 -2.62 1.35
C GLN A 106 -14.65 -2.29 2.14
N ASN A 107 -14.60 -2.41 3.46
CA ASN A 107 -15.71 -2.05 4.34
C ASN A 107 -16.02 -0.55 4.24
N TRP A 108 -14.99 0.31 4.27
CA TRP A 108 -15.15 1.76 4.08
C TRP A 108 -15.81 2.09 2.73
N LEU A 109 -15.43 1.41 1.64
CA LEU A 109 -16.06 1.59 0.33
C LEU A 109 -17.56 1.20 0.36
N GLY A 110 -17.90 0.10 1.03
CA GLY A 110 -19.30 -0.33 1.22
C GLY A 110 -20.14 0.66 2.02
N LEU A 111 -19.61 1.17 3.13
CA LEU A 111 -20.23 2.22 3.95
C LEU A 111 -20.46 3.51 3.14
N SER A 112 -19.49 3.85 2.31
CA SER A 112 -19.51 5.05 1.49
C SER A 112 -20.45 4.94 0.28
N ARG A 113 -20.78 3.72 -0.20
CA ARG A 113 -21.82 3.50 -1.25
C ARG A 113 -23.24 3.75 -0.73
N GLY A 114 -23.51 3.41 0.53
CA GLY A 114 -24.84 3.53 1.14
C GLY A 114 -25.12 4.89 1.78
N ARG A 115 -24.06 5.60 2.19
CA ARG A 115 -24.15 6.98 2.66
C ARG A 115 -23.44 7.85 1.65
N GLY A 116 -24.19 8.56 0.81
CA GLY A 116 -23.63 9.70 0.09
C GLY A 116 -22.85 10.52 1.11
N LEU A 117 -21.53 10.65 0.91
CA LEU A 117 -20.60 11.21 1.87
C LEU A 117 -20.85 12.72 2.07
N GLY A 118 -22.00 13.04 2.68
CA GLY A 118 -22.18 14.17 3.58
C GLY A 118 -21.92 13.62 4.99
N ARG A 119 -21.11 14.25 5.82
CA ARG A 119 -20.90 15.68 5.99
C ARG A 119 -19.51 15.95 6.54
#